data_AF-A0A1J0TXE6-F1
#
_entry.id   AF-A0A1J0TXE6-F1
#
_cell.length_a   1.000
_cell.length_b   1.000
_cell.length_c   1.000
_cell.angle_alpha   90.00
_cell.angle_beta   90.00
_cell.angle_gamma   90.00
#
_symmetry.space_group_name_H-M   'P 1'
#
loop_
_entity.id
_entity.type
_entity.pdbx_description
1 polymer ?
#
loop_
_entity_poly.entity_id
_entity_poly.type
_entity_poly.pdbx_seq_one_letter_code
_entity_poly.pdbx_strand_id
1 'polypeptide(L)'
;MPDALLRRVKQFSGRLSTEAVHVMQEQLPFFADLDASQRSTVQLVIQTSVVDFLEWVRNPDSDLRFSLDAFQMIPQDLARRLTLRQTVDMVRAAMEFFEQWLPALARNEEQLVALTEAILRYGRELGFAAAAVYAGAAESRGAWDTRLEALVVDAVVRGDTGPDMQSRAATLNWDATAPATVIVGTPPPDQGVSVITTVHTVAQEHGRAALAVVQGERLVMVVSGELHGTVDAADFRSELMRAFSDDPVVIGPTTPTLATAHVSAVEALAGMEAVVGWPGAPRPVHAAELLPERALLGDPGAIAALEDFVVAPLAAAGPSLADTLDAYLDSGGAVETCARKLFVHPNTVRYRLKRITEVTGRDPTNPRDAYVLRIAATVGRLARSHNELRSPAPPVTRFTIRESDT
;
A
#
# COMPACT_ATOMS: atom_id res chain seq x y z
N MET A 1 -14.39 -0.78 -53.74
CA MET A 1 -15.08 0.51 -54.03
C MET A 1 -14.40 1.21 -55.21
N PRO A 2 -15.13 1.96 -56.08
CA PRO A 2 -14.54 2.63 -57.24
C PRO A 2 -13.63 3.82 -56.85
N ASP A 3 -12.44 3.94 -57.46
CA ASP A 3 -11.47 5.03 -57.20
C ASP A 3 -12.01 6.46 -57.39
N ALA A 4 -13.07 6.62 -58.18
CA ALA A 4 -13.74 7.91 -58.38
C ALA A 4 -14.52 8.38 -57.14
N LEU A 5 -15.06 7.45 -56.34
CA LEU A 5 -15.77 7.74 -55.09
C LEU A 5 -14.76 8.24 -54.03
N LEU A 6 -13.65 7.53 -53.89
CA LEU A 6 -12.60 7.84 -52.92
C LEU A 6 -11.93 9.19 -53.20
N ARG A 7 -11.70 9.53 -54.48
CA ARG A 7 -11.21 10.86 -54.87
C ARG A 7 -12.19 11.98 -54.53
N ARG A 8 -13.50 11.73 -54.66
CA ARG A 8 -14.54 12.71 -54.32
C ARG A 8 -14.56 12.99 -52.82
N VAL A 9 -14.60 11.96 -51.98
CA VAL A 9 -14.58 12.14 -50.52
C VAL A 9 -13.28 12.83 -50.07
N LYS A 10 -12.12 12.48 -50.66
CA LYS A 10 -10.84 13.15 -50.39
C LYS A 10 -10.82 14.63 -50.77
N GLN A 11 -11.57 15.04 -51.80
CA GLN A 11 -11.70 16.46 -52.19
C GLN A 11 -12.55 17.27 -51.20
N PHE A 12 -13.51 16.63 -50.52
CA PHE A 12 -14.41 17.27 -49.57
C PHE A 12 -14.00 17.08 -48.10
N SER A 13 -12.98 16.27 -47.80
CA SER A 13 -12.58 15.90 -46.44
C SER A 13 -12.31 17.11 -45.53
N GLY A 14 -11.65 18.15 -46.05
CA GLY A 14 -11.37 19.37 -45.29
C GLY A 14 -12.64 20.11 -44.85
N ARG A 15 -13.61 20.29 -45.76
CA ARG A 15 -14.91 20.93 -45.43
C ARG A 15 -15.75 20.06 -44.50
N LEU A 16 -15.80 18.75 -44.77
CA LEU A 16 -16.52 17.79 -43.94
C LEU A 16 -16.01 17.77 -42.50
N SER A 17 -14.69 17.90 -42.30
CA SER A 17 -14.09 17.93 -40.97
C SER A 17 -14.48 19.20 -40.21
N THR A 18 -14.53 20.36 -40.88
CA THR A 18 -14.97 21.62 -40.28
C THR A 18 -16.45 21.58 -39.89
N GLU A 19 -17.32 21.06 -40.76
CA GLU A 19 -18.75 20.92 -40.47
C GLU A 19 -19.01 19.89 -39.35
N ALA A 20 -18.28 18.78 -39.32
CA ALA A 20 -18.38 17.81 -38.23
C ALA A 20 -18.03 18.44 -36.86
N VAL A 21 -17.00 19.29 -36.80
CA VAL A 21 -16.66 20.05 -35.58
C VAL A 21 -17.76 21.04 -35.21
N HIS A 22 -18.36 21.72 -36.18
CA HIS A 22 -19.47 22.63 -35.92
C HIS A 22 -20.67 21.90 -35.31
N VAL A 23 -21.02 20.72 -35.85
CA VAL A 23 -22.09 19.86 -35.32
C VAL A 23 -21.77 19.41 -33.89
N MET A 24 -20.53 19.02 -33.59
CA MET A 24 -20.13 18.71 -32.22
C MET A 24 -20.30 19.92 -31.28
N GLN A 25 -19.94 21.11 -31.73
CA GLN A 25 -20.09 22.33 -30.95
C GLN A 25 -21.56 22.68 -30.64
N GLU A 26 -22.47 22.38 -31.56
CA GLU A 26 -23.91 22.60 -31.36
C GLU A 26 -24.55 21.52 -30.46
N GLN A 27 -24.14 20.25 -30.62
CA GLN A 27 -24.78 19.10 -29.97
C GLN A 27 -24.19 18.75 -28.61
N LEU A 28 -22.92 19.07 -28.35
CA LEU A 28 -22.20 18.65 -27.14
C LEU A 28 -21.93 19.86 -26.24
N PRO A 29 -22.67 20.04 -25.13
CA PRO A 29 -22.56 21.23 -24.28
C PRO A 29 -21.14 21.51 -23.76
N PHE A 30 -20.37 20.46 -23.44
CA PHE A 30 -19.01 20.58 -22.92
C PHE A 30 -17.99 21.04 -23.97
N PHE A 31 -18.34 21.00 -25.27
CA PHE A 31 -17.43 21.39 -26.34
C PHE A 31 -17.12 22.89 -26.31
N ALA A 32 -18.08 23.70 -25.82
CA ALA A 32 -17.90 25.13 -25.62
C ALA A 32 -16.83 25.46 -24.57
N ASP A 33 -16.61 24.57 -23.60
CA ASP A 33 -15.65 24.73 -22.50
C ASP A 33 -14.20 24.38 -22.91
N LEU A 34 -14.02 23.84 -24.12
CA LEU A 34 -12.69 23.52 -24.65
C LEU A 34 -11.92 24.79 -25.03
N ASP A 35 -10.63 24.82 -24.69
CA ASP A 35 -9.73 25.87 -25.13
C ASP A 35 -9.41 25.76 -26.64
N ALA A 36 -8.79 26.81 -27.20
CA ALA A 36 -8.50 26.87 -28.62
C ALA A 36 -7.52 25.77 -29.09
N SER A 37 -6.60 25.33 -28.23
CA SER A 37 -5.64 24.26 -28.55
C SER A 37 -6.34 22.90 -28.61
N GLN A 38 -7.24 22.64 -27.67
CA GLN A 38 -8.06 21.43 -27.61
C GLN A 38 -8.98 21.32 -28.82
N ARG A 39 -9.68 22.40 -29.19
CA ARG A 39 -10.54 22.40 -30.39
C ARG A 39 -9.74 22.14 -31.67
N SER A 40 -8.57 22.74 -31.78
CA SER A 40 -7.65 22.51 -32.91
C SER A 40 -7.19 21.04 -32.97
N THR A 41 -6.94 20.43 -31.81
CA THR A 41 -6.59 19.01 -31.70
C THR A 41 -7.75 18.11 -32.14
N VAL A 42 -8.97 18.39 -31.68
CA VAL A 42 -10.16 17.61 -32.09
C VAL A 42 -10.39 17.72 -33.60
N GLN A 43 -10.25 18.91 -34.18
CA GLN A 43 -10.35 19.12 -35.62
C GLN A 43 -9.31 18.31 -36.40
N LEU A 44 -8.06 18.27 -35.93
CA LEU A 44 -7.00 17.47 -36.54
C LEU A 44 -7.34 15.98 -36.49
N VAL A 45 -7.81 15.48 -35.35
CA VAL A 45 -8.21 14.07 -35.18
C VAL A 45 -9.33 13.69 -36.14
N ILE A 46 -10.35 14.54 -36.30
CA ILE A 46 -11.46 14.30 -37.25
C ILE A 46 -10.93 14.28 -38.69
N GLN A 47 -10.08 15.24 -39.04
CA GLN A 47 -9.51 15.33 -40.39
C GLN A 47 -8.70 14.08 -40.74
N THR A 48 -7.85 13.62 -39.83
CA THR A 48 -7.05 12.41 -40.03
C THR A 48 -7.96 11.18 -40.08
N SER A 49 -8.97 11.11 -39.21
CA SER A 49 -9.95 10.00 -39.20
C SER A 49 -10.71 9.85 -40.52
N VAL A 50 -11.00 10.96 -41.21
CA VAL A 50 -11.63 10.93 -42.55
C VAL A 50 -10.66 10.39 -43.62
N VAL A 51 -9.37 10.73 -43.52
CA VAL A 51 -8.36 10.22 -44.45
C VAL A 51 -8.12 8.72 -44.22
N ASP A 52 -7.99 8.31 -42.97
CA ASP A 52 -7.78 6.93 -42.56
C ASP A 52 -8.97 6.05 -42.95
N PHE A 53 -10.21 6.55 -42.79
CA PHE A 53 -11.41 5.87 -43.27
C PHE A 53 -11.34 5.57 -44.78
N LEU A 54 -10.89 6.54 -45.58
CA LEU A 54 -10.79 6.37 -47.04
C LEU A 54 -9.69 5.40 -47.45
N GLU A 55 -8.64 5.30 -46.65
CA GLU A 55 -7.59 4.30 -46.84
C GLU A 55 -8.10 2.91 -46.43
N TRP A 56 -8.79 2.81 -45.31
CA TRP A 56 -9.37 1.56 -44.82
C TRP A 56 -10.42 0.97 -45.76
N VAL A 57 -11.29 1.79 -46.37
CA VAL A 57 -12.28 1.33 -47.37
C VAL A 57 -11.60 0.68 -48.61
N ARG A 58 -10.32 0.98 -48.87
CA ARG A 58 -9.55 0.33 -49.96
C ARG A 58 -9.06 -1.06 -49.57
N ASN A 59 -8.86 -1.33 -48.28
CA ASN A 59 -8.38 -2.61 -47.77
C ASN A 59 -9.06 -2.98 -46.44
N PRO A 60 -10.32 -3.46 -46.47
CA PRO A 60 -11.11 -3.69 -45.25
C PRO A 60 -10.59 -4.81 -44.34
N ASP A 61 -9.74 -5.70 -44.88
CA ASP A 61 -9.11 -6.82 -44.17
C ASP A 61 -7.75 -6.46 -43.55
N SER A 62 -7.26 -5.22 -43.74
CA SER A 62 -6.06 -4.77 -43.05
C SER A 62 -6.30 -4.67 -41.54
N ASP A 63 -5.31 -5.08 -40.75
CA ASP A 63 -5.34 -5.02 -39.29
C ASP A 63 -5.38 -3.55 -38.83
N LEU A 64 -6.58 -3.01 -38.61
CA LEU A 64 -6.87 -1.61 -38.25
C LEU A 64 -6.06 -1.11 -37.05
N ARG A 65 -5.60 -2.02 -36.20
CA ARG A 65 -4.75 -1.74 -35.02
C ARG A 65 -3.48 -0.96 -35.34
N PHE A 66 -2.97 -1.03 -36.58
CA PHE A 66 -1.75 -0.33 -37.01
C PHE A 66 -2.00 0.95 -37.85
N SER A 67 -3.21 1.16 -38.38
CA SER A 67 -3.53 2.36 -39.19
C SER A 67 -4.00 3.54 -38.34
N LEU A 68 -4.35 3.32 -37.07
CA LEU A 68 -4.83 4.33 -36.13
C LEU A 68 -3.68 5.03 -35.38
N ASP A 69 -2.54 5.23 -36.03
CA ASP A 69 -1.46 6.09 -35.50
C ASP A 69 -1.98 7.51 -35.19
N ALA A 70 -3.01 7.96 -35.90
CA ALA A 70 -3.73 9.21 -35.65
C ALA A 70 -4.46 9.26 -34.30
N PHE A 71 -4.96 8.11 -33.80
CA PHE A 71 -5.60 7.98 -32.49
C PHE A 71 -4.59 7.64 -31.39
N GLN A 72 -3.47 6.97 -31.71
CA GLN A 72 -2.31 6.90 -30.80
C GLN A 72 -1.66 8.27 -30.58
N MET A 73 -1.91 9.22 -31.49
CA MET A 73 -1.64 10.65 -31.36
C MET A 73 -2.82 11.45 -30.79
N ILE A 74 -3.78 10.85 -30.06
CA ILE A 74 -4.52 11.65 -29.07
C ILE A 74 -3.44 12.20 -28.14
N PRO A 75 -3.19 13.52 -28.09
CA PRO A 75 -2.16 14.05 -27.21
C PRO A 75 -2.54 13.64 -25.80
N GLN A 76 -1.58 13.14 -25.01
CA GLN A 76 -1.80 12.82 -23.60
C GLN A 76 -2.50 13.97 -22.84
N ASP A 77 -2.37 15.20 -23.34
CA ASP A 77 -3.05 16.40 -22.86
C ASP A 77 -4.58 16.42 -23.06
N LEU A 78 -5.11 15.78 -24.11
CA LEU A 78 -6.56 15.67 -24.32
C LEU A 78 -7.19 14.62 -23.39
N ALA A 79 -6.55 13.45 -23.26
CA ALA A 79 -6.99 12.37 -22.35
C ALA A 79 -6.88 12.74 -20.85
N ARG A 80 -6.10 13.79 -20.51
CA ARG A 80 -6.03 14.35 -19.14
C ARG A 80 -7.24 15.20 -18.75
N ARG A 81 -7.98 15.75 -19.71
CA ARG A 81 -9.06 16.72 -19.46
C ARG A 81 -10.43 16.29 -19.99
N LEU A 82 -10.47 15.43 -21.01
CA LEU A 82 -11.70 14.81 -21.47
C LEU A 82 -11.91 13.47 -20.77
N THR A 83 -13.16 13.17 -20.45
CA THR A 83 -13.56 11.86 -19.96
C THR A 83 -13.76 10.90 -21.13
N LEU A 84 -13.63 9.58 -20.89
CA LEU A 84 -13.97 8.55 -21.88
C LEU A 84 -15.39 8.75 -22.42
N ARG A 85 -16.33 9.12 -21.55
CA ARG A 85 -17.71 9.42 -21.94
C ARG A 85 -17.79 10.53 -22.99
N GLN A 86 -17.13 11.66 -22.73
CA GLN A 86 -17.07 12.78 -23.67
C GLN A 86 -16.42 12.40 -25.00
N THR A 87 -15.37 11.57 -24.99
CA THR A 87 -14.76 11.06 -26.22
C THR A 87 -15.72 10.17 -27.01
N VAL A 88 -16.46 9.27 -26.34
CA VAL A 88 -17.48 8.43 -26.98
C VAL A 88 -18.61 9.27 -27.56
N ASP A 89 -19.05 10.31 -26.85
CA ASP A 89 -20.10 11.23 -27.31
C ASP A 89 -19.66 12.02 -28.57
N MET A 90 -18.39 12.45 -28.65
CA MET A 90 -17.82 13.06 -29.85
C MET A 90 -17.76 12.08 -31.03
N VAL A 91 -17.31 10.84 -30.80
CA VAL A 91 -17.28 9.81 -31.86
C VAL A 91 -18.69 9.57 -32.40
N ARG A 92 -19.69 9.49 -31.51
CA ARG A 92 -21.10 9.35 -31.91
C ARG A 92 -21.59 10.52 -32.76
N ALA A 93 -21.37 11.76 -32.31
CA ALA A 93 -21.78 12.95 -33.05
C ALA A 93 -21.12 13.03 -34.45
N ALA A 94 -19.84 12.67 -34.57
CA ALA A 94 -19.17 12.57 -35.86
C ALA A 94 -19.81 11.50 -36.76
N MET A 95 -20.07 10.31 -36.22
CA MET A 95 -20.68 9.22 -36.99
C MET A 95 -22.06 9.60 -37.52
N GLU A 96 -22.91 10.19 -36.67
CA GLU A 96 -24.25 10.66 -37.05
C GLU A 96 -24.18 11.72 -38.15
N PHE A 97 -23.24 12.67 -38.06
CA PHE A 97 -23.00 13.66 -39.10
C PHE A 97 -22.62 13.01 -40.44
N PHE A 98 -21.67 12.07 -40.43
CA PHE A 98 -21.24 11.44 -41.66
C PHE A 98 -22.31 10.53 -42.26
N GLU A 99 -23.11 9.84 -41.44
CA GLU A 99 -24.23 9.01 -41.89
C GLU A 99 -25.24 9.84 -42.69
N GLN A 100 -25.57 11.06 -42.23
CA GLN A 100 -26.45 11.99 -42.95
C GLN A 100 -25.86 12.45 -44.29
N TRP A 101 -24.54 12.41 -44.45
CA TRP A 101 -23.83 12.85 -45.65
C TRP A 101 -23.62 11.75 -46.70
N LEU A 102 -23.73 10.47 -46.30
CA LEU A 102 -23.52 9.33 -47.20
C LEU A 102 -24.46 9.29 -48.43
N PRO A 103 -25.77 9.62 -48.32
CA PRO A 103 -26.67 9.60 -49.48
C PRO A 103 -26.24 10.54 -50.62
N ALA A 104 -25.59 11.67 -50.29
CA ALA A 104 -25.10 12.62 -51.29
C ALA A 104 -23.84 12.13 -52.02
N LEU A 105 -23.13 11.15 -51.47
CA LEU A 105 -21.91 10.58 -52.02
C LEU A 105 -22.15 9.32 -52.86
N ALA A 106 -23.16 8.52 -52.49
CA ALA A 106 -23.52 7.29 -53.19
C ALA A 106 -24.18 7.56 -54.55
N ARG A 107 -23.87 6.74 -55.56
CA ARG A 107 -24.53 6.83 -56.89
C ARG A 107 -25.70 5.86 -57.06
N ASN A 108 -25.76 4.82 -56.23
CA ASN A 108 -26.80 3.80 -56.23
C ASN A 108 -27.00 3.26 -54.80
N GLU A 109 -28.07 2.51 -54.61
CA GLU A 109 -28.47 1.95 -53.31
C GLU A 109 -27.44 0.94 -52.77
N GLU A 110 -26.81 0.16 -53.64
CA GLU A 110 -25.73 -0.77 -53.28
C GLU A 110 -24.50 -0.05 -52.70
N GLN A 111 -24.08 1.07 -53.30
CA GLN A 111 -23.00 1.90 -52.76
C GLN A 111 -23.37 2.56 -51.44
N LEU A 112 -24.64 2.95 -51.28
CA LEU A 112 -25.11 3.54 -50.03
C LEU A 112 -25.02 2.52 -48.89
N VAL A 113 -25.56 1.32 -49.09
CA VAL A 113 -25.51 0.24 -48.08
C VAL A 113 -24.06 -0.10 -47.71
N ALA A 114 -23.17 -0.26 -48.69
CA ALA A 114 -21.78 -0.59 -48.43
C ALA A 114 -21.01 0.55 -47.71
N LEU A 115 -21.32 1.82 -48.00
CA LEU A 115 -20.74 2.96 -47.28
C LEU A 115 -21.27 3.06 -45.85
N THR A 116 -22.56 2.80 -45.63
CA THR A 116 -23.17 2.77 -44.31
C THR A 116 -22.59 1.64 -43.46
N GLU A 117 -22.43 0.45 -44.01
CA GLU A 117 -21.77 -0.66 -43.30
C GLU A 117 -20.31 -0.32 -42.97
N ALA A 118 -19.58 0.27 -43.92
CA ALA A 118 -18.20 0.68 -43.73
C ALA A 118 -18.06 1.72 -42.61
N ILE A 119 -18.92 2.74 -42.56
CA ILE A 119 -18.83 3.79 -41.54
C ILE A 119 -19.20 3.28 -40.16
N LEU A 120 -20.19 2.38 -40.05
CA LEU A 120 -20.58 1.76 -38.79
C LEU A 120 -19.47 0.85 -38.26
N ARG A 121 -18.84 0.06 -39.13
CA ARG A 121 -17.68 -0.77 -38.77
C ARG A 121 -16.51 0.10 -38.33
N TYR A 122 -16.16 1.13 -39.09
CA TYR A 122 -15.08 2.06 -38.74
C TYR A 122 -15.34 2.81 -37.43
N GLY A 123 -16.56 3.28 -37.21
CA GLY A 123 -16.97 3.94 -35.97
C GLY A 123 -16.87 3.05 -34.73
N ARG A 124 -17.19 1.75 -34.85
CA ARG A 124 -16.97 0.78 -33.77
C ARG A 124 -15.48 0.63 -33.44
N GLU A 125 -14.61 0.59 -34.44
CA GLU A 125 -13.16 0.50 -34.24
C GLU A 125 -12.61 1.77 -33.58
N LEU A 126 -13.08 2.97 -33.97
CA LEU A 126 -12.76 4.23 -33.30
C LEU A 126 -13.17 4.21 -31.82
N GLY A 127 -14.35 3.68 -31.52
CA GLY A 127 -14.82 3.50 -30.15
C GLY A 127 -13.91 2.59 -29.31
N PHE A 128 -13.48 1.45 -29.87
CA PHE A 128 -12.55 0.54 -29.19
C PHE A 128 -11.14 1.13 -29.03
N ALA A 129 -10.65 1.87 -30.03
CA ALA A 129 -9.37 2.56 -29.96
C ALA A 129 -9.37 3.64 -28.86
N ALA A 130 -10.44 4.45 -28.78
CA ALA A 130 -10.61 5.40 -27.70
C ALA A 130 -10.62 4.71 -26.32
N ALA A 131 -11.39 3.62 -26.18
CA ALA A 131 -11.43 2.85 -24.93
C ALA A 131 -10.04 2.31 -24.53
N ALA A 132 -9.26 1.81 -25.49
CA ALA A 132 -7.90 1.31 -25.24
C ALA A 132 -6.94 2.41 -24.76
N VAL A 133 -7.01 3.62 -25.33
CA VAL A 133 -6.18 4.77 -24.91
C VAL A 133 -6.52 5.20 -23.48
N TYR A 134 -7.81 5.30 -23.14
CA TYR A 134 -8.23 5.65 -21.78
C TYR A 134 -7.94 4.55 -20.77
N ALA A 135 -8.07 3.28 -21.16
CA ALA A 135 -7.65 2.14 -20.35
C ALA A 135 -6.14 2.21 -20.06
N GLY A 136 -5.30 2.40 -21.09
CA GLY A 136 -3.85 2.56 -20.92
C GLY A 136 -3.47 3.78 -20.08
N ALA A 137 -4.17 4.90 -20.22
CA ALA A 137 -3.94 6.09 -19.39
C ALA A 137 -4.40 5.93 -17.94
N ALA A 138 -5.43 5.11 -17.68
CA ALA A 138 -5.86 4.74 -16.34
C ALA A 138 -4.85 3.76 -15.70
N GLU A 139 -4.40 2.76 -16.45
CA GLU A 139 -3.36 1.81 -16.04
C GLU A 139 -2.04 2.53 -15.74
N SER A 140 -1.61 3.48 -16.58
CA SER A 140 -0.37 4.25 -16.34
C SER A 140 -0.45 5.13 -15.10
N ARG A 141 -1.63 5.67 -14.78
CA ARG A 141 -1.84 6.46 -13.56
C ARG A 141 -1.84 5.57 -12.32
N GLY A 142 -2.56 4.44 -12.36
CA GLY A 142 -2.53 3.46 -11.26
C GLY A 142 -1.13 2.91 -11.00
N ALA A 143 -0.36 2.65 -12.06
CA ALA A 143 1.04 2.23 -11.94
C ALA A 143 1.95 3.32 -11.36
N TRP A 144 1.66 4.61 -11.62
CA TRP A 144 2.40 5.73 -11.04
C TRP A 144 2.10 5.88 -9.54
N ASP A 145 0.83 5.83 -9.14
CA ASP A 145 0.42 5.87 -7.73
C ASP A 145 1.01 4.70 -6.95
N THR A 146 0.91 3.48 -7.49
CA THR A 146 1.51 2.27 -6.88
C THR A 146 3.03 2.41 -6.71
N ARG A 147 3.72 2.98 -7.70
CA ARG A 147 5.17 3.22 -7.61
C ARG A 147 5.49 4.29 -6.57
N LEU A 148 4.68 5.33 -6.48
CA LEU A 148 4.86 6.41 -5.52
C LEU A 148 4.63 5.91 -4.08
N GLU A 149 3.60 5.09 -3.87
CA GLU A 149 3.34 4.39 -2.60
C GLU A 149 4.52 3.52 -2.21
N ALA A 150 5.02 2.68 -3.12
CA ALA A 150 6.18 1.83 -2.86
C ALA A 150 7.40 2.64 -2.40
N LEU A 151 7.62 3.82 -2.99
CA LEU A 151 8.70 4.73 -2.59
C LEU A 151 8.49 5.34 -1.20
N VAL A 152 7.26 5.69 -0.83
CA VAL A 152 6.95 6.23 0.51
C VAL A 152 7.07 5.13 1.57
N VAL A 153 6.53 3.94 1.31
CA VAL A 153 6.63 2.82 2.25
C VAL A 153 8.08 2.34 2.40
N ASP A 154 8.87 2.27 1.32
CA ASP A 154 10.31 1.95 1.41
C ASP A 154 11.08 3.02 2.22
N ALA A 155 10.76 4.30 2.04
CA ALA A 155 11.33 5.37 2.86
C ALA A 155 10.98 5.21 4.36
N VAL A 156 9.72 4.89 4.68
CA VAL A 156 9.30 4.60 6.06
C VAL A 156 10.06 3.40 6.63
N VAL A 157 10.16 2.29 5.89
CA VAL A 157 10.88 1.09 6.32
C VAL A 157 12.37 1.38 6.55
N ARG A 158 13.00 2.23 5.72
CA ARG A 158 14.42 2.62 5.88
C ARG A 158 14.66 3.71 6.92
N GLY A 159 13.62 4.43 7.35
CA GLY A 159 13.75 5.57 8.26
C GLY A 159 14.14 6.87 7.57
N ASP A 160 13.92 6.97 6.26
CA ASP A 160 14.20 8.17 5.48
C ASP A 160 13.10 9.22 5.71
N THR A 161 13.42 10.26 6.49
CA THR A 161 12.47 11.32 6.87
C THR A 161 12.60 12.61 6.04
N GLY A 162 13.26 12.53 4.89
CA GLY A 162 13.58 13.68 4.04
C GLY A 162 12.36 14.40 3.41
N PRO A 163 12.54 15.63 2.90
CA PRO A 163 11.48 16.42 2.28
C PRO A 163 10.84 15.72 1.06
N ASP A 164 11.60 14.89 0.35
CA ASP A 164 11.09 14.09 -0.76
C ASP A 164 10.01 13.10 -0.31
N MET A 165 10.17 12.44 0.84
CA MET A 165 9.16 11.53 1.39
C MET A 165 7.87 12.30 1.69
N GLN A 166 7.98 13.48 2.32
CA GLN A 166 6.82 14.31 2.68
C GLN A 166 6.06 14.80 1.44
N SER A 167 6.79 15.24 0.40
CA SER A 167 6.18 15.67 -0.85
C SER A 167 5.43 14.53 -1.56
N ARG A 168 6.00 13.32 -1.56
CA ARG A 168 5.35 12.13 -2.15
C ARG A 168 4.13 11.69 -1.34
N ALA A 169 4.22 11.70 -0.01
CA ALA A 169 3.09 11.39 0.88
C ALA A 169 1.92 12.38 0.67
N ALA A 170 2.22 13.68 0.59
CA ALA A 170 1.21 14.71 0.31
C ALA A 170 0.54 14.53 -1.06
N THR A 171 1.28 14.06 -2.06
CA THR A 171 0.75 13.74 -3.40
C THR A 171 -0.28 12.60 -3.35
N LEU A 172 -0.14 11.68 -2.40
CA LEU A 172 -1.06 10.59 -2.13
C LEU A 172 -2.15 10.97 -1.10
N ASN A 173 -2.34 12.27 -0.85
CA ASN A 173 -3.27 12.81 0.14
C ASN A 173 -3.05 12.33 1.58
N TRP A 174 -1.82 11.91 1.91
CA TRP A 174 -1.47 11.60 3.29
C TRP A 174 -1.00 12.85 4.03
N ASP A 175 -1.62 13.15 5.18
CA ASP A 175 -1.13 14.17 6.10
C ASP A 175 0.11 13.66 6.85
N ALA A 176 1.29 14.19 6.55
CA ALA A 176 2.55 13.76 7.15
C ALA A 176 2.60 13.93 8.68
N THR A 177 1.74 14.79 9.24
CA THR A 177 1.63 15.02 10.68
C THR A 177 0.62 14.08 11.37
N ALA A 178 -0.17 13.35 10.60
CA ALA A 178 -1.12 12.38 11.14
C ALA A 178 -0.37 11.19 11.77
N PRO A 179 -0.91 10.62 12.86
CA PRO A 179 -0.38 9.38 13.42
C PRO A 179 -0.39 8.25 12.40
N ALA A 180 0.55 7.32 12.52
CA ALA A 180 0.74 6.24 11.55
C ALA A 180 1.00 4.91 12.27
N THR A 181 0.42 3.83 11.75
CA THR A 181 0.62 2.47 12.23
C THR A 181 1.00 1.58 11.06
N VAL A 182 2.01 0.73 11.24
CA VAL A 182 2.46 -0.21 10.21
C VAL A 182 1.94 -1.60 10.52
N ILE A 183 1.41 -2.26 9.49
CA ILE A 183 0.93 -3.65 9.54
C ILE A 183 1.72 -4.45 8.52
N VAL A 184 2.20 -5.62 8.92
CA VAL A 184 2.95 -6.53 8.04
C VAL A 184 2.32 -7.91 8.09
N GLY A 185 2.21 -8.55 6.94
CA GLY A 185 1.70 -9.92 6.80
C GLY A 185 2.00 -10.44 5.40
N THR A 186 1.31 -11.50 4.99
CA THR A 186 1.43 -12.08 3.65
C THR A 186 0.17 -11.71 2.84
N PRO A 187 0.27 -11.29 1.56
CA PRO A 187 -0.91 -11.07 0.73
C PRO A 187 -1.56 -12.41 0.33
N PRO A 188 -2.87 -12.45 0.03
CA PRO A 188 -3.51 -13.62 -0.56
C PRO A 188 -2.82 -14.06 -1.86
N PRO A 189 -2.75 -15.38 -2.14
CA PRO A 189 -2.23 -15.87 -3.42
C PRO A 189 -3.04 -15.26 -4.59
N ASP A 190 -2.34 -14.92 -5.67
CA ASP A 190 -2.90 -14.41 -6.94
C ASP A 190 -3.52 -13.00 -6.92
N GLN A 191 -3.37 -12.21 -5.84
CA GLN A 191 -4.03 -10.89 -5.71
C GLN A 191 -3.09 -9.68 -5.56
N GLY A 192 -1.82 -9.80 -5.95
CA GLY A 192 -0.79 -8.78 -5.65
C GLY A 192 -1.15 -7.33 -6.01
N VAL A 193 -1.80 -7.09 -7.15
CA VAL A 193 -2.22 -5.72 -7.57
C VAL A 193 -3.59 -5.33 -7.01
N SER A 194 -4.53 -6.27 -6.86
CA SER A 194 -5.89 -5.98 -6.37
C SER A 194 -5.96 -5.72 -4.85
N VAL A 195 -4.97 -6.22 -4.11
CA VAL A 195 -4.87 -6.00 -2.66
C VAL A 195 -4.71 -4.52 -2.33
N ILE A 196 -3.87 -3.79 -3.08
CA ILE A 196 -3.63 -2.35 -2.85
C ILE A 196 -4.94 -1.57 -3.01
N THR A 197 -5.72 -1.85 -4.06
CA THR A 197 -7.05 -1.24 -4.25
C THR A 197 -7.99 -1.53 -3.09
N THR A 198 -8.02 -2.78 -2.60
CA THR A 198 -8.87 -3.18 -1.46
C THR A 198 -8.53 -2.37 -0.21
N VAL A 199 -7.24 -2.19 0.07
CA VAL A 199 -6.77 -1.41 1.22
C VAL A 199 -7.21 0.05 1.13
N HIS A 200 -7.11 0.66 -0.05
CA HIS A 200 -7.57 2.03 -0.28
C HIS A 200 -9.08 2.18 -0.13
N THR A 201 -9.86 1.24 -0.65
CA THR A 201 -11.32 1.25 -0.49
C THR A 201 -11.71 1.21 0.97
N VAL A 202 -11.16 0.28 1.75
CA VAL A 202 -11.43 0.15 3.20
C VAL A 202 -10.99 1.42 3.94
N ALA A 203 -9.83 2.00 3.61
CA ALA A 203 -9.36 3.24 4.23
C ALA A 203 -10.31 4.42 3.95
N GLN A 204 -10.75 4.59 2.70
CA GLN A 204 -11.69 5.64 2.32
C GLN A 204 -13.05 5.49 3.01
N GLU A 205 -13.58 4.28 3.13
CA GLU A 205 -14.86 4.01 3.81
C GLU A 205 -14.83 4.41 5.29
N HIS A 206 -13.68 4.28 5.94
CA HIS A 206 -13.47 4.72 7.33
C HIS A 206 -12.91 6.16 7.45
N GLY A 207 -12.75 6.89 6.34
CA GLY A 207 -12.20 8.26 6.36
C GLY A 207 -10.74 8.33 6.82
N ARG A 208 -9.96 7.27 6.56
CA ARG A 208 -8.55 7.12 6.94
C ARG A 208 -7.66 7.13 5.69
N ALA A 209 -6.37 7.42 5.90
CA ALA A 209 -5.36 7.26 4.86
C ALA A 209 -4.67 5.90 5.01
N ALA A 210 -4.36 5.26 3.88
CA ALA A 210 -3.59 4.03 3.83
C ALA A 210 -2.58 4.08 2.67
N LEU A 211 -1.43 3.43 2.85
CA LEU A 211 -0.43 3.17 1.82
C LEU A 211 -0.10 1.69 1.88
N ALA A 212 0.03 1.01 0.74
CA ALA A 212 0.31 -0.43 0.72
C ALA A 212 1.34 -0.80 -0.35
N VAL A 213 2.23 -1.73 -0.01
CA VAL A 213 3.19 -2.28 -0.97
C VAL A 213 3.38 -3.78 -0.72
N VAL A 214 3.48 -4.53 -1.80
CA VAL A 214 3.93 -5.93 -1.76
C VAL A 214 5.44 -5.97 -2.00
N GLN A 215 6.20 -6.40 -1.00
CA GLN A 215 7.65 -6.57 -1.04
C GLN A 215 8.00 -8.06 -0.92
N GLY A 216 8.28 -8.70 -2.06
CA GLY A 216 8.48 -10.15 -2.11
C GLY A 216 7.20 -10.88 -1.70
N GLU A 217 7.27 -11.65 -0.62
CA GLU A 217 6.11 -12.37 -0.05
C GLU A 217 5.39 -11.57 1.04
N ARG A 218 5.85 -10.36 1.39
CA ARG A 218 5.28 -9.55 2.47
C ARG A 218 4.41 -8.43 1.90
N LEU A 219 3.23 -8.24 2.48
CA LEU A 219 2.43 -7.03 2.34
C LEU A 219 2.74 -6.12 3.51
N VAL A 220 3.21 -4.91 3.21
CA VAL A 220 3.47 -3.84 4.19
C VAL A 220 2.46 -2.74 3.98
N MET A 221 1.72 -2.41 5.03
CA MET A 221 0.72 -1.34 5.02
C MET A 221 1.06 -0.27 6.05
N VAL A 222 0.89 0.99 5.68
CA VAL A 222 0.93 2.13 6.59
C VAL A 222 -0.47 2.71 6.64
N VAL A 223 -1.08 2.77 7.82
CA VAL A 223 -2.45 3.26 8.01
C VAL A 223 -2.50 4.37 9.04
N SER A 224 -3.32 5.39 8.81
CA SER A 224 -3.37 6.57 9.68
C SER A 224 -4.08 6.24 11.00
N GLY A 225 -3.51 6.61 12.14
CA GLY A 225 -4.13 6.48 13.46
C GLY A 225 -4.00 5.10 14.12
N GLU A 226 -4.61 4.96 15.30
CA GLU A 226 -4.60 3.73 16.10
C GLU A 226 -5.52 2.63 15.52
N LEU A 227 -5.22 1.37 15.82
CA LEU A 227 -5.99 0.20 15.40
C LEU A 227 -6.68 -0.52 16.57
N HIS A 228 -6.76 0.14 17.73
CA HIS A 228 -7.36 -0.39 18.95
C HIS A 228 -8.07 0.71 19.74
N GLY A 229 -8.84 0.32 20.75
CA GLY A 229 -9.42 1.25 21.74
C GLY A 229 -10.81 1.80 21.39
N THR A 230 -11.18 1.87 20.11
CA THR A 230 -12.53 2.27 19.67
C THR A 230 -13.20 1.20 18.82
N VAL A 231 -14.53 1.26 18.70
CA VAL A 231 -15.31 0.35 17.84
C VAL A 231 -14.92 0.55 16.37
N ASP A 232 -14.85 1.80 15.91
CA ASP A 232 -14.43 2.14 14.54
C ASP A 232 -13.02 1.62 14.20
N ALA A 233 -12.05 1.73 15.13
CA ALA A 233 -10.71 1.20 14.90
C ALA A 233 -10.69 -0.33 14.84
N ALA A 234 -11.54 -1.00 15.63
CA ALA A 234 -11.66 -2.46 15.62
C ALA A 234 -12.32 -2.97 14.33
N ASP A 235 -13.36 -2.27 13.86
CA ASP A 235 -14.04 -2.56 12.60
C ASP A 235 -13.08 -2.37 11.43
N PHE A 236 -12.43 -1.21 11.33
CA PHE A 236 -11.43 -0.92 10.30
C PHE A 236 -10.31 -1.97 10.25
N ARG A 237 -9.77 -2.34 11.42
CA ARG A 237 -8.77 -3.42 11.51
C ARG A 237 -9.32 -4.75 10.99
N SER A 238 -10.54 -5.12 11.36
CA SER A 238 -11.19 -6.36 10.92
C SER A 238 -11.35 -6.39 9.40
N GLU A 239 -11.70 -5.26 8.79
CA GLU A 239 -11.84 -5.15 7.34
C GLU A 239 -10.51 -5.23 6.60
N LEU A 240 -9.47 -4.56 7.10
CA LEU A 240 -8.11 -4.67 6.58
C LEU A 240 -7.58 -6.10 6.60
N MET A 241 -8.04 -6.95 7.52
CA MET A 241 -7.60 -8.35 7.56
C MET A 241 -7.95 -9.16 6.31
N ARG A 242 -8.92 -8.70 5.50
CA ARG A 242 -9.27 -9.30 4.21
C ARG A 242 -8.19 -9.10 3.15
N ALA A 243 -7.32 -8.12 3.33
CA ALA A 243 -6.19 -7.83 2.43
C ALA A 243 -4.98 -8.76 2.65
N PHE A 244 -5.00 -9.60 3.70
CA PHE A 244 -3.95 -10.57 4.03
C PHE A 244 -4.42 -12.01 3.84
N SER A 245 -3.47 -12.93 3.61
CA SER A 245 -3.69 -14.38 3.69
C SER A 245 -3.98 -14.81 5.13
N ASP A 246 -4.34 -16.08 5.34
CA ASP A 246 -4.58 -16.66 6.67
C ASP A 246 -3.30 -16.79 7.52
N ASP A 247 -2.13 -16.43 6.98
CA ASP A 247 -0.86 -16.40 7.69
C ASP A 247 -0.85 -15.32 8.80
N PRO A 248 0.14 -15.38 9.72
CA PRO A 248 0.28 -14.36 10.76
C PRO A 248 0.35 -12.94 10.21
N VAL A 249 -0.21 -12.00 10.97
CA VAL A 249 -0.18 -10.57 10.67
C VAL A 249 0.21 -9.83 11.94
N VAL A 250 1.23 -8.98 11.83
CA VAL A 250 1.81 -8.23 12.95
C VAL A 250 1.55 -6.74 12.78
N ILE A 251 1.10 -6.10 13.86
CA ILE A 251 0.87 -4.66 13.96
C ILE A 251 1.97 -4.02 14.80
N GLY A 252 2.67 -3.05 14.25
CA GLY A 252 3.63 -2.21 14.97
C GLY A 252 2.94 -1.18 15.90
N PRO A 253 3.68 -0.49 16.76
CA PRO A 253 3.13 0.60 17.56
C PRO A 253 2.58 1.74 16.68
N THR A 254 1.54 2.43 17.14
CA THR A 254 1.10 3.68 16.50
C THR A 254 2.08 4.79 16.87
N THR A 255 2.62 5.46 15.85
CA THR A 255 3.56 6.57 16.02
C THR A 255 2.87 7.90 15.77
N PRO A 256 3.35 9.03 16.36
CA PRO A 256 2.69 10.32 16.24
C PRO A 256 2.63 10.88 14.82
N THR A 257 3.54 10.48 13.94
CA THR A 257 3.67 11.01 12.57
C THR A 257 4.09 9.93 11.58
N LEU A 258 3.89 10.18 10.28
CA LEU A 258 4.43 9.33 9.22
C LEU A 258 5.97 9.24 9.26
N ALA A 259 6.65 10.35 9.59
CA ALA A 259 8.11 10.38 9.70
C ALA A 259 8.65 9.48 10.83
N THR A 260 7.86 9.25 11.88
CA THR A 260 8.23 8.36 12.98
C THR A 260 7.76 6.91 12.77
N ALA A 261 6.97 6.65 11.71
CA ALA A 261 6.43 5.33 11.39
C ALA A 261 7.50 4.26 11.10
N HIS A 262 8.76 4.68 10.90
CA HIS A 262 9.90 3.77 10.87
C HIS A 262 9.97 2.87 12.10
N VAL A 263 9.70 3.41 13.30
CA VAL A 263 9.67 2.61 14.54
C VAL A 263 8.58 1.54 14.45
N SER A 264 7.40 1.92 13.96
CA SER A 264 6.30 0.99 13.72
C SER A 264 6.69 -0.13 12.74
N ALA A 265 7.34 0.24 11.63
CA ALA A 265 7.79 -0.70 10.61
C ALA A 265 8.84 -1.68 11.13
N VAL A 266 9.87 -1.19 11.82
CA VAL A 266 10.94 -2.02 12.38
C VAL A 266 10.37 -3.05 13.36
N GLU A 267 9.50 -2.60 14.27
CA GLU A 267 8.89 -3.52 15.23
C GLU A 267 7.94 -4.53 14.58
N ALA A 268 7.13 -4.11 13.61
CA ALA A 268 6.23 -5.01 12.90
C ALA A 268 6.99 -6.06 12.08
N LEU A 269 8.06 -5.65 11.38
CA LEU A 269 8.91 -6.57 10.61
C LEU A 269 9.67 -7.55 11.52
N ALA A 270 10.26 -7.07 12.62
CA ALA A 270 10.89 -7.93 13.62
C ALA A 270 9.88 -8.89 14.25
N GLY A 271 8.66 -8.43 14.51
CA GLY A 271 7.57 -9.27 14.98
C GLY A 271 7.17 -10.34 13.96
N MET A 272 7.13 -10.03 12.66
CA MET A 272 6.84 -11.04 11.62
C MET A 272 7.89 -12.14 11.55
N GLU A 273 9.16 -11.82 11.83
CA GLU A 273 10.23 -12.83 11.91
C GLU A 273 10.13 -13.66 13.20
N ALA A 274 9.67 -13.05 14.29
CA ALA A 274 9.57 -13.65 15.60
C ALA A 274 8.30 -14.47 15.85
N VAL A 275 7.19 -14.18 15.14
CA VAL A 275 5.85 -14.72 15.43
C VAL A 275 5.79 -16.25 15.36
N VAL A 276 6.66 -16.89 14.57
CA VAL A 276 6.79 -18.35 14.49
C VAL A 276 7.15 -18.99 15.85
N GLY A 277 7.79 -18.23 16.74
CA GLY A 277 8.09 -18.64 18.11
C GLY A 277 6.87 -18.74 19.03
N TRP A 278 5.72 -18.17 18.62
CA TRP A 278 4.43 -18.29 19.31
C TRP A 278 3.34 -18.81 18.35
N PRO A 279 3.24 -20.14 18.13
CA PRO A 279 2.27 -20.72 17.20
C PRO A 279 0.80 -20.40 17.49
N GLY A 280 0.48 -20.06 18.75
CA GLY A 280 -0.85 -19.66 19.19
C GLY A 280 -1.07 -18.14 19.26
N ALA A 281 -0.24 -17.34 18.60
CA ALA A 281 -0.39 -15.90 18.55
C ALA A 281 -1.76 -15.52 17.92
N PRO A 282 -2.44 -14.48 18.43
CA PRO A 282 -3.67 -14.00 17.81
C PRO A 282 -3.41 -13.44 16.40
N ARG A 283 -4.44 -13.41 15.55
CA ARG A 283 -4.37 -12.77 14.23
C ARG A 283 -5.37 -11.61 14.17
N PRO A 284 -4.90 -10.35 14.04
CA PRO A 284 -3.51 -9.91 14.09
C PRO A 284 -2.93 -9.92 15.53
N VAL A 285 -1.59 -9.90 15.64
CA VAL A 285 -0.86 -9.74 16.91
C VAL A 285 -0.09 -8.43 16.92
N HIS A 286 0.00 -7.76 18.07
CA HIS A 286 0.86 -6.57 18.21
C HIS A 286 2.32 -6.97 18.41
N ALA A 287 3.25 -6.24 17.79
CA ALA A 287 4.69 -6.48 17.93
C ALA A 287 5.18 -6.41 19.40
N ALA A 288 4.50 -5.62 20.23
CA ALA A 288 4.74 -5.51 21.68
C ALA A 288 4.32 -6.77 22.47
N GLU A 289 3.51 -7.66 21.89
CA GLU A 289 3.18 -8.96 22.49
C GLU A 289 4.23 -10.04 22.15
N LEU A 290 5.15 -9.76 21.22
CA LEU A 290 6.20 -10.67 20.75
C LEU A 290 7.59 -10.33 21.32
N LEU A 291 7.66 -9.53 22.39
CA LEU A 291 8.94 -9.10 22.97
C LEU A 291 9.88 -10.26 23.32
N PRO A 292 9.41 -11.39 23.92
CA PRO A 292 10.31 -12.50 24.23
C PRO A 292 10.92 -13.14 22.98
N GLU A 293 10.09 -13.43 21.97
CA GLU A 293 10.53 -14.06 20.73
C GLU A 293 11.49 -13.14 19.96
N ARG A 294 11.16 -11.85 19.87
CA ARG A 294 12.01 -10.82 19.26
C ARG A 294 13.36 -10.71 19.99
N ALA A 295 13.35 -10.66 21.32
CA ALA A 295 14.58 -10.60 22.11
C ALA A 295 15.45 -11.86 21.95
N LEU A 296 14.85 -13.04 21.84
CA LEU A 296 15.56 -14.31 21.58
C LEU A 296 16.19 -14.35 20.18
N LEU A 297 15.61 -13.65 19.20
CA LEU A 297 16.21 -13.41 17.88
C LEU A 297 17.27 -12.30 17.88
N GLY A 298 17.53 -11.67 19.04
CA GLY A 298 18.54 -10.64 19.20
C GLY A 298 18.08 -9.23 18.85
N ASP A 299 16.77 -8.96 18.76
CA ASP A 299 16.21 -7.63 18.55
C ASP A 299 16.57 -6.70 19.74
N PRO A 300 17.43 -5.68 19.54
CA PRO A 300 17.82 -4.76 20.61
C PRO A 300 16.65 -3.91 21.11
N GLY A 301 15.68 -3.59 20.25
CA GLY A 301 14.49 -2.83 20.61
C GLY A 301 13.60 -3.62 21.56
N ALA A 302 13.42 -4.92 21.30
CA ALA A 302 12.67 -5.79 22.20
C ALA A 302 13.38 -5.98 23.56
N ILE A 303 14.71 -6.11 23.56
CA ILE A 303 15.51 -6.17 24.79
C ILE A 303 15.34 -4.89 25.61
N ALA A 304 15.45 -3.72 24.97
CA ALA A 304 15.24 -2.43 25.62
C ALA A 304 13.82 -2.30 26.18
N ALA A 305 12.79 -2.69 25.40
CA ALA A 305 11.41 -2.65 25.86
C ALA A 305 11.14 -3.58 27.06
N LEU A 306 11.72 -4.79 27.09
CA LEU A 306 11.64 -5.67 28.26
C LEU A 306 12.30 -5.03 29.50
N GLU A 307 13.42 -4.34 29.31
CA GLU A 307 14.08 -3.61 30.40
C GLU A 307 13.19 -2.46 30.92
N ASP A 308 12.72 -1.60 30.02
CA ASP A 308 12.00 -0.37 30.35
C ASP A 308 10.61 -0.64 30.94
N PHE A 309 9.87 -1.63 30.41
CA PHE A 309 8.49 -1.89 30.80
C PHE A 309 8.32 -3.03 31.82
N VAL A 310 9.34 -3.86 32.04
CA VAL A 310 9.24 -5.01 32.96
C VAL A 310 10.31 -4.99 34.02
N VAL A 311 11.60 -4.98 33.63
CA VAL A 311 12.70 -5.13 34.59
C VAL A 311 12.85 -3.90 35.49
N ALA A 312 12.91 -2.71 34.91
CA ALA A 312 13.10 -1.47 35.66
C ALA A 312 11.92 -1.15 36.60
N PRO A 313 10.64 -1.27 36.18
CA PRO A 313 9.49 -1.09 37.07
C PRO A 313 9.48 -2.10 38.23
N LEU A 314 9.82 -3.36 37.96
CA LEU A 314 9.89 -4.40 38.98
C LEU A 314 11.01 -4.13 40.00
N ALA A 315 12.18 -3.69 39.53
CA ALA A 315 13.30 -3.31 40.40
C ALA A 315 12.96 -2.09 41.28
N ALA A 316 12.30 -1.08 40.70
CA ALA A 316 11.90 0.13 41.42
C ALA A 316 10.82 -0.14 42.48
N ALA A 317 9.93 -1.12 42.25
CA ALA A 317 8.90 -1.53 43.20
C ALA A 317 9.44 -2.34 44.40
N GLY A 318 10.72 -2.74 44.36
CA GLY A 318 11.46 -3.31 45.48
C GLY A 318 11.91 -4.77 45.25
N PRO A 319 13.06 -5.17 45.82
CA PRO A 319 13.71 -6.45 45.50
C PRO A 319 12.83 -7.66 45.83
N SER A 320 11.98 -7.53 46.87
CA SER A 320 11.09 -8.61 47.29
C SER A 320 10.08 -9.05 46.23
N LEU A 321 9.73 -8.19 45.26
CA LEU A 321 8.84 -8.57 44.16
C LEU A 321 9.57 -9.42 43.12
N ALA A 322 10.80 -9.04 42.75
CA ALA A 322 11.63 -9.84 41.85
C ALA A 322 11.90 -11.24 42.44
N ASP A 323 12.28 -11.30 43.72
CA ASP A 323 12.49 -12.58 44.42
C ASP A 323 11.23 -13.44 44.46
N THR A 324 10.07 -12.79 44.65
CA THR A 324 8.78 -13.50 44.67
C THR A 324 8.40 -14.03 43.30
N LEU A 325 8.65 -13.25 42.24
CA LEU A 325 8.41 -13.65 40.86
C LEU A 325 9.27 -14.87 40.50
N ASP A 326 10.58 -14.80 40.73
CA ASP A 326 11.49 -15.92 40.45
C ASP A 326 11.09 -17.17 41.22
N ALA A 327 10.84 -17.05 42.54
CA ALA A 327 10.42 -18.18 43.36
C ALA A 327 9.06 -18.78 42.94
N TYR A 328 8.12 -17.93 42.53
CA TYR A 328 6.79 -18.36 42.06
C TYR A 328 6.89 -19.13 40.75
N LEU A 329 7.62 -18.59 39.77
CA LEU A 329 7.81 -19.23 38.48
C LEU A 329 8.63 -20.53 38.60
N ASP A 330 9.62 -20.59 39.51
CA ASP A 330 10.38 -21.81 39.81
C ASP A 330 9.53 -22.88 40.50
N SER A 331 8.45 -22.46 41.16
CA SER A 331 7.48 -23.35 41.80
C SER A 331 6.39 -23.84 40.84
N GLY A 332 6.56 -23.62 39.53
CA GLY A 332 5.57 -23.97 38.51
C GLY A 332 4.24 -23.21 38.67
N GLY A 333 4.26 -22.01 39.25
CA GLY A 333 3.06 -21.22 39.53
C GLY A 333 2.28 -21.62 40.79
N ALA A 334 2.85 -22.50 41.64
CA ALA A 334 2.20 -22.91 42.88
C ALA A 334 2.45 -21.91 44.03
N VAL A 335 1.41 -21.16 44.42
CA VAL A 335 1.45 -20.16 45.51
C VAL A 335 1.93 -20.76 46.84
N GLU A 336 1.42 -21.93 47.22
CA GLU A 336 1.76 -22.59 48.50
C GLU A 336 3.23 -23.03 48.55
N THR A 337 3.78 -23.48 47.43
CA THR A 337 5.20 -23.87 47.33
C THR A 337 6.10 -22.64 47.35
N CYS A 338 5.71 -21.58 46.64
CA CYS A 338 6.41 -20.30 46.66
C CYS A 338 6.44 -19.70 48.08
N ALA A 339 5.30 -19.70 48.78
CA ALA A 339 5.17 -19.20 50.15
C ALA A 339 6.12 -19.91 51.13
N ARG A 340 6.20 -21.25 51.04
CA ARG A 340 7.15 -22.06 51.81
C ARG A 340 8.60 -21.74 51.46
N LYS A 341 8.95 -21.58 50.18
CA LYS A 341 10.32 -21.26 49.71
C LYS A 341 10.79 -19.89 50.21
N LEU A 342 9.88 -18.92 50.31
CA LEU A 342 10.17 -17.56 50.74
C LEU A 342 9.94 -17.30 52.25
N PHE A 343 9.47 -18.31 53.00
CA PHE A 343 9.12 -18.18 54.42
C PHE A 343 8.09 -17.06 54.69
N VAL A 344 7.10 -16.92 53.81
CA VAL A 344 6.00 -15.95 53.95
C VAL A 344 4.64 -16.65 53.91
N HIS A 345 3.58 -15.94 54.30
CA HIS A 345 2.22 -16.44 54.17
C HIS A 345 1.74 -16.45 52.70
N PRO A 346 0.93 -17.43 52.25
CA PRO A 346 0.37 -17.48 50.88
C PRO A 346 -0.32 -16.19 50.43
N ASN A 347 -1.02 -15.50 51.33
CA ASN A 347 -1.63 -14.20 51.04
C ASN A 347 -0.62 -13.12 50.67
N THR A 348 0.57 -13.12 51.28
CA THR A 348 1.65 -12.19 50.94
C THR A 348 2.15 -12.45 49.52
N VAL A 349 2.25 -13.72 49.11
CA VAL A 349 2.59 -14.08 47.73
C VAL A 349 1.54 -13.55 46.77
N ARG A 350 0.25 -13.82 47.02
CA ARG A 350 -0.86 -13.32 46.17
C ARG A 350 -0.85 -11.80 46.05
N TYR A 351 -0.63 -11.10 47.16
CA TYR A 351 -0.50 -9.64 47.18
C TYR A 351 0.67 -9.17 46.30
N ARG A 352 1.84 -9.80 46.42
CA ARG A 352 3.02 -9.46 45.61
C ARG A 352 2.82 -9.77 44.13
N LEU A 353 2.18 -10.89 43.77
CA LEU A 353 1.84 -11.20 42.38
C LEU A 353 0.86 -10.18 41.78
N LYS A 354 -0.14 -9.76 42.54
CA LYS A 354 -1.02 -8.66 42.14
C LYS A 354 -0.22 -7.38 41.94
N ARG A 355 0.70 -7.07 42.86
CA ARG A 355 1.55 -5.88 42.73
C ARG A 355 2.48 -5.94 41.52
N ILE A 356 3.02 -7.12 41.19
CA ILE A 356 3.81 -7.33 39.95
C ILE A 356 2.95 -7.00 38.72
N THR A 357 1.70 -7.47 38.70
CA THR A 357 0.75 -7.16 37.62
C THR A 357 0.51 -5.65 37.51
N GLU A 358 0.32 -4.97 38.64
CA GLU A 358 0.08 -3.51 38.67
C GLU A 358 1.27 -2.69 38.14
N VAL A 359 2.51 -3.12 38.38
CA VAL A 359 3.71 -2.34 37.99
C VAL A 359 4.26 -2.70 36.62
N THR A 360 4.01 -3.92 36.13
CA THR A 360 4.51 -4.39 34.82
C THR A 360 3.42 -4.48 33.75
N GLY A 361 2.14 -4.45 34.14
CA GLY A 361 1.02 -4.74 33.26
C GLY A 361 0.89 -6.22 32.86
N ARG A 362 1.71 -7.11 33.43
CA ARG A 362 1.77 -8.55 33.08
C ARG A 362 1.35 -9.41 34.26
N ASP A 363 0.38 -10.29 34.07
CA ASP A 363 -0.14 -11.17 35.13
C ASP A 363 0.69 -12.46 35.23
N PRO A 364 1.45 -12.70 36.34
CA PRO A 364 2.23 -13.92 36.49
C PRO A 364 1.40 -15.21 36.50
N THR A 365 0.09 -15.13 36.72
CA THR A 365 -0.82 -16.29 36.71
C THR A 365 -1.26 -16.67 35.30
N ASN A 366 -1.16 -15.75 34.33
CA ASN A 366 -1.38 -16.04 32.92
C ASN A 366 -0.12 -16.69 32.32
N PRO A 367 -0.21 -17.85 31.65
CA PRO A 367 0.97 -18.54 31.10
C PRO A 367 1.79 -17.72 30.11
N ARG A 368 1.16 -16.89 29.27
CA ARG A 368 1.85 -16.05 28.29
C ARG A 368 2.62 -14.93 28.99
N ASP A 369 1.98 -14.23 29.91
CA ASP A 369 2.62 -13.16 30.68
C ASP A 369 3.71 -13.69 31.62
N ALA A 370 3.52 -14.85 32.23
CA ALA A 370 4.54 -15.55 33.01
C ALA A 370 5.80 -15.84 32.18
N TYR A 371 5.62 -16.23 30.91
CA TYR A 371 6.73 -16.42 29.97
C TYR A 371 7.44 -15.09 29.65
N VAL A 372 6.69 -14.02 29.36
CA VAL A 372 7.25 -12.67 29.15
C VAL A 372 8.08 -12.24 30.36
N LEU A 373 7.52 -12.36 31.56
CA LEU A 373 8.16 -12.03 32.84
C LEU A 373 9.45 -12.85 33.07
N ARG A 374 9.44 -14.16 32.74
CA ARG A 374 10.61 -15.03 32.87
C ARG A 374 11.75 -14.61 31.94
N ILE A 375 11.42 -14.31 30.68
CA ILE A 375 12.40 -13.88 29.68
C ILE A 375 12.95 -12.50 30.05
N ALA A 376 12.08 -11.54 30.44
CA ALA A 376 12.51 -10.23 30.92
C ALA A 376 13.51 -10.34 32.08
N ALA A 377 13.20 -11.14 33.11
CA ALA A 377 14.10 -11.34 34.25
C ALA A 377 15.46 -11.93 33.83
N THR A 378 15.47 -12.82 32.84
CA THR A 378 16.70 -13.43 32.30
C THR A 378 17.51 -12.43 31.50
N VAL A 379 16.87 -11.71 30.58
CA VAL A 379 17.49 -10.64 29.76
C VAL A 379 18.08 -9.55 30.65
N GLY A 380 17.34 -9.08 31.66
CA GLY A 380 17.82 -8.06 32.59
C GLY A 380 19.06 -8.50 33.39
N ARG A 381 19.13 -9.78 33.81
CA ARG A 381 20.35 -10.33 34.44
C ARG A 381 21.54 -10.38 33.49
N LEU A 382 21.31 -10.82 32.25
CA LEU A 382 22.37 -10.90 31.22
C LEU A 382 22.89 -9.50 30.86
N ALA A 383 22.00 -8.53 30.65
CA ALA A 383 22.35 -7.14 30.36
C ALA A 383 23.22 -6.53 31.47
N ARG A 384 22.86 -6.74 32.75
CA ARG A 384 23.68 -6.29 33.89
C ARG A 384 25.07 -6.92 33.91
N SER A 385 25.16 -8.24 33.75
CA SER A 385 26.47 -8.94 33.74
C SER A 385 27.41 -8.45 32.62
N HIS A 386 26.86 -8.20 31.43
CA HIS A 386 27.63 -7.68 30.30
C HIS A 386 28.08 -6.23 30.53
N ASN A 387 27.28 -5.41 31.21
CA ASN A 387 27.64 -4.04 31.56
C ASN A 387 28.70 -3.99 32.69
N GLU A 388 28.63 -4.90 33.66
CA GLU A 388 29.64 -5.07 34.72
C GLU A 388 31.01 -5.50 34.15
N LEU A 389 31.03 -6.37 33.14
CA LEU A 389 32.25 -6.80 32.44
C LEU A 389 32.88 -5.70 31.54
N ARG A 390 32.15 -4.62 31.23
CA ARG A 390 32.63 -3.49 30.39
C ARG A 390 33.15 -2.29 31.18
N SER A 391 33.08 -2.29 32.52
CA SER A 391 33.83 -1.35 33.39
C SER A 391 35.33 -1.68 33.39
N PRO A 392 36.26 -0.71 33.57
CA PRO A 392 37.60 -0.76 33.00
C PRO A 392 38.39 -1.99 33.47
N ALA A 393 39.04 -2.63 32.50
CA ALA A 393 39.83 -3.83 32.65
C ALA A 393 40.75 -3.80 33.89
N PRO A 394 40.95 -4.94 34.58
CA PRO A 394 42.00 -5.04 35.59
C PRO A 394 43.34 -4.68 34.94
N PRO A 395 44.28 -4.06 35.68
CA PRO A 395 45.56 -3.66 35.12
C PRO A 395 46.27 -4.90 34.60
N VAL A 396 46.56 -4.87 33.30
CA VAL A 396 47.43 -5.75 32.51
C VAL A 396 48.24 -6.70 33.39
N THR A 397 47.90 -8.00 33.34
CA THR A 397 48.81 -9.06 33.78
C THR A 397 50.10 -8.90 32.98
N ARG A 398 51.19 -8.45 33.63
CA ARG A 398 52.52 -8.40 33.02
C ARG A 398 52.87 -9.80 32.53
N PHE A 399 53.06 -9.94 31.22
CA PHE A 399 53.76 -11.08 30.64
C PHE A 399 55.15 -11.16 31.28
N THR A 400 55.41 -12.23 32.03
CA THR A 400 56.78 -12.59 32.45
C THR A 400 57.48 -13.19 31.24
N ILE A 401 58.33 -12.41 30.56
CA ILE A 401 59.28 -12.95 29.60
C ILE A 401 60.36 -13.67 30.44
N ARG A 402 60.55 -14.97 30.21
CA ARG A 402 61.74 -15.68 30.67
C ARG A 402 62.93 -15.12 29.90
N GLU A 403 63.90 -14.54 30.62
CA GLU A 403 65.24 -14.33 30.09
C GLU A 403 65.81 -15.69 29.67
N SER A 404 66.19 -15.78 28.40
CA SER A 404 67.01 -16.86 27.86
C SER A 404 68.48 -16.44 27.99
N ASP A 405 69.22 -17.20 28.79
CA ASP A 405 70.69 -17.17 28.83
C ASP A 405 71.27 -17.35 27.42
N THR A 406 72.01 -16.34 26.94
CA THR A 406 73.25 -16.47 26.14
C THR A 406 74.00 -15.15 26.14
#